data_AF-A0A498J6D8-F1
#
_entry.id   AF-A0A498J6D8-F1
#
_cell.length_a   1.000
_cell.length_b   1.000
_cell.length_c   1.000
_cell.angle_alpha   90.00
_cell.angle_beta   90.00
_cell.angle_gamma   90.00
#
_symmetry.space_group_name_H-M   'P 1'
#
loop_
_entity.id
_entity.type
_entity.pdbx_description
1 polymer ?
#
loop_
_entity_poly.entity_id
_entity_poly.type
_entity_poly.pdbx_seq_one_letter_code
_entity_poly.pdbx_strand_id
1 'polypeptide(L)'
;MKEEEVNRCQMQEWYQKFKSLSFKTRIHELPESFVQYLLDDSGPFLLPVSISNDDAFPNRIHNLEEEDDYQVSEGSGDESEQPSMPPSFPELELEVKESIKSLGGSVFPKLNWSAPKDSAWISTTGSLKCSSFSEIALLIRSSDSLVHDLRHAYDSCSDKNLNKA
;
A
#
# COMPACT_ATOMS: atom_id res chain seq x y z
N MET A 1 -19.72 -10.91 -15.53
CA MET A 1 -19.96 -9.89 -14.48
C MET A 1 -20.20 -8.56 -15.19
N LYS A 2 -21.10 -7.72 -14.69
CA LYS A 2 -21.29 -6.35 -15.18
C LYS A 2 -20.46 -5.37 -14.35
N GLU A 3 -20.06 -4.26 -14.95
CA GLU A 3 -19.31 -3.21 -14.24
C GLU A 3 -20.04 -2.70 -12.99
N GLU A 4 -21.36 -2.53 -13.09
CA GLU A 4 -22.21 -2.14 -11.96
C GLU A 4 -22.13 -3.14 -10.80
N GLU A 5 -21.98 -4.43 -11.08
CA GLU A 5 -21.85 -5.47 -10.05
C GLU A 5 -20.54 -5.31 -9.28
N VAL A 6 -19.43 -5.03 -9.99
CA VAL A 6 -18.12 -4.73 -9.38
C VAL A 6 -18.22 -3.47 -8.53
N ASN A 7 -18.86 -2.42 -9.05
CA ASN A 7 -19.02 -1.14 -8.34
C ASN A 7 -19.76 -1.29 -7.02
N ARG A 8 -20.89 -2.02 -7.00
CA ARG A 8 -21.66 -2.25 -5.76
C ARG A 8 -20.90 -3.01 -4.68
N CYS A 9 -19.81 -3.70 -5.03
CA CYS A 9 -18.95 -4.41 -4.09
C CYS A 9 -17.80 -3.56 -3.52
N GLN A 10 -17.64 -2.31 -3.96
CA GLN A 10 -16.66 -1.39 -3.38
C GLN A 10 -16.99 -1.06 -1.92
N MET A 11 -15.99 -0.99 -1.04
CA MET A 11 -16.15 -0.73 0.39
C MET A 11 -17.09 0.45 0.69
N GLN A 12 -16.91 1.57 0.00
CA GLN A 12 -17.69 2.79 0.21
C GLN A 12 -19.18 2.64 -0.16
N GLU A 13 -19.52 1.74 -1.09
CA GLU A 13 -20.90 1.53 -1.56
C GLU A 13 -21.76 0.76 -0.54
N TRP A 14 -21.16 -0.23 0.13
CA TRP A 14 -21.89 -1.09 1.06
C TRP A 14 -21.64 -0.75 2.53
N TYR A 15 -20.50 -0.14 2.88
CA TYR A 15 -20.14 0.10 4.29
C TYR A 15 -21.18 0.93 5.04
N GLN A 16 -21.75 1.99 4.43
CA GLN A 16 -22.76 2.81 5.10
C GLN A 16 -24.02 2.00 5.45
N LYS A 17 -24.42 1.05 4.61
CA LYS A 17 -25.61 0.21 4.81
C LYS A 17 -25.39 -0.83 5.91
N PHE A 18 -24.18 -1.38 6.00
CA PHE A 18 -23.85 -2.48 6.92
C PHE A 18 -22.91 -2.06 8.06
N LYS A 19 -22.81 -0.75 8.36
CA LYS A 19 -21.89 -0.20 9.35
C LYS A 19 -22.02 -0.82 10.73
N SER A 20 -23.24 -1.15 11.16
CA SER A 20 -23.51 -1.80 12.46
C SER A 20 -23.13 -3.28 12.50
N LEU A 21 -22.95 -3.90 11.33
CA LEU A 21 -22.63 -5.33 11.17
C LEU A 21 -21.18 -5.55 10.70
N SER A 22 -20.39 -4.48 10.58
CA SER A 22 -19.01 -4.51 10.09
C SER A 22 -18.05 -3.88 11.09
N PHE A 23 -16.75 -4.04 10.85
CA PHE A 23 -15.71 -3.38 11.62
C PHE A 23 -15.76 -1.86 11.39
N LYS A 24 -15.48 -1.09 12.45
CA LYS A 24 -15.30 0.36 12.33
C LYS A 24 -14.21 0.63 11.30
N THR A 25 -14.57 1.35 10.25
CA THR A 25 -13.73 1.62 9.09
C THR A 25 -13.70 3.12 8.80
N ARG A 26 -12.52 3.62 8.42
CA ARG A 26 -12.28 4.95 7.84
C ARG A 26 -11.87 4.76 6.38
N ILE A 27 -12.38 5.62 5.51
CA ILE A 27 -12.16 5.55 4.07
C ILE A 27 -11.42 6.82 3.69
N HIS A 28 -10.32 6.66 2.96
CA HIS A 28 -9.49 7.75 2.46
C HIS A 28 -9.43 7.64 0.94
N GLU A 29 -9.53 8.79 0.26
CA GLU A 29 -9.20 8.85 -1.16
C GLU A 29 -7.69 8.79 -1.30
N LEU A 30 -7.20 7.93 -2.19
CA LEU A 30 -5.76 7.82 -2.40
C LEU A 30 -5.28 8.93 -3.34
N PRO A 31 -4.24 9.69 -2.96
CA PRO A 31 -3.59 10.62 -3.89
C PRO A 31 -3.08 9.87 -5.12
N GLU A 32 -3.22 10.48 -6.30
CA GLU A 32 -2.74 9.91 -7.56
C GLU A 32 -1.25 9.57 -7.50
N SER A 33 -0.43 10.40 -6.83
CA SER A 33 0.99 10.14 -6.61
C SER A 33 1.25 8.87 -5.79
N PHE A 34 0.37 8.57 -4.82
CA PHE A 34 0.47 7.33 -4.05
C PHE A 34 0.06 6.12 -4.90
N VAL A 35 -0.98 6.25 -5.73
CA VAL A 35 -1.39 5.19 -6.67
C VAL A 35 -0.28 4.89 -7.66
N GLN A 36 0.35 5.92 -8.23
CA GLN A 36 1.51 5.76 -9.12
C GLN A 36 2.66 5.06 -8.41
N TYR A 37 2.97 5.45 -7.17
CA TYR A 37 3.95 4.78 -6.34
C TYR A 37 3.64 3.29 -6.15
N LEU A 38 2.38 2.93 -5.86
CA LEU A 38 1.97 1.53 -5.69
C LEU A 38 2.09 0.69 -6.96
N LEU A 39 2.00 1.32 -8.13
CA LEU A 39 2.04 0.66 -9.44
C LEU A 39 3.42 0.69 -10.11
N ASP A 40 4.39 1.36 -9.48
CA ASP A 40 5.74 1.48 -10.00
C ASP A 40 6.62 0.29 -9.58
N ASP A 41 6.81 -0.61 -10.54
CA ASP A 41 7.70 -1.78 -10.47
C ASP A 41 9.04 -1.56 -11.18
N SER A 42 9.29 -0.35 -11.70
CA SER A 42 10.49 -0.08 -12.51
C SER A 42 11.74 0.18 -11.67
N GLY A 43 11.56 0.69 -10.45
CA GLY A 43 12.62 1.04 -9.53
C GLY A 43 12.78 0.07 -8.35
N PRO A 44 13.76 0.32 -7.48
CA PRO A 44 13.94 -0.45 -6.25
C PRO A 44 12.71 -0.33 -5.33
N PHE A 45 12.50 -1.35 -4.50
CA PHE A 45 11.48 -1.31 -3.46
C PHE A 45 11.88 -0.31 -2.36
N LEU A 46 11.30 0.89 -2.40
CA LEU A 46 11.51 1.94 -1.41
C LEU A 46 10.21 2.22 -0.65
N LEU A 47 10.27 2.22 0.67
CA LEU A 47 9.16 2.69 1.50
C LEU A 47 9.13 4.21 1.57
N PRO A 48 7.97 4.84 1.77
CA PRO A 48 7.90 6.28 1.86
C PRO A 48 8.60 6.76 3.14
N VAL A 49 9.32 7.88 3.04
CA VAL A 49 9.89 8.54 4.22
C VAL A 49 8.75 9.05 5.09
N SER A 50 8.69 8.55 6.33
CA SER A 50 7.68 8.99 7.30
C SER A 50 8.05 10.36 7.88
N ILE A 51 7.09 11.28 7.91
CA ILE A 51 7.24 12.56 8.62
C ILE A 51 7.26 12.39 10.15
N SER A 52 6.81 11.23 10.63
CA SER A 52 6.86 10.84 12.05
C SER A 52 8.15 10.09 12.42
N ASN A 53 9.02 9.84 11.45
CA ASN A 53 10.20 8.97 11.58
C ASN A 53 9.83 7.54 12.00
N ASP A 54 8.65 7.06 11.60
CA ASP A 54 8.18 5.69 11.84
C ASP A 54 8.79 4.73 10.81
N ASP A 55 9.36 3.62 11.27
CA ASP A 55 9.86 2.54 10.41
C ASP A 55 8.91 1.33 10.46
N ALA A 56 8.60 0.76 9.29
CA ALA A 56 7.85 -0.50 9.20
C ALA A 56 8.64 -1.70 9.72
N PHE A 57 9.98 -1.58 9.75
CA PHE A 57 10.90 -2.58 10.27
C PHE A 57 11.63 -2.01 11.50
N PRO A 58 10.98 -1.95 12.68
CA PRO A 58 11.54 -1.33 13.89
C PRO A 58 12.83 -1.98 14.45
N ASN A 59 13.39 -2.98 13.77
CA ASN A 59 14.65 -3.64 14.10
C ASN A 59 15.64 -3.68 12.92
N ARG A 60 15.65 -2.68 12.01
CA ARG A 60 16.95 -2.36 11.39
C ARG A 60 17.88 -2.01 12.55
N ILE A 61 18.63 -3.00 13.01
CA ILE A 61 19.73 -2.80 13.94
C ILE A 61 20.51 -1.67 13.28
N HIS A 62 20.52 -0.49 13.90
CA HIS A 62 21.55 0.50 13.62
C HIS A 62 22.86 -0.13 14.12
N ASN A 63 23.36 -1.13 13.40
CA ASN A 63 24.74 -1.51 13.42
C ASN A 63 25.45 -0.34 12.76
N LEU A 64 25.71 0.71 13.54
CA LEU A 64 26.63 1.79 13.19
C LEU A 64 28.08 1.27 12.99
N GLU A 65 28.31 -0.05 13.12
CA GLU A 65 29.62 -0.70 13.09
C GLU A 65 29.79 -1.76 11.99
N GLU A 66 28.84 -1.93 11.05
CA GLU A 66 29.03 -2.82 9.89
C GLU A 66 28.79 -2.07 8.59
N GLU A 67 29.65 -1.08 8.31
CA GLU A 67 29.70 -0.38 7.03
C GLU A 67 30.55 -1.11 5.97
N ASP A 68 30.99 -2.37 6.22
CA ASP A 68 32.07 -2.97 5.42
C ASP A 68 31.97 -4.49 5.16
N ASP A 69 30.79 -5.05 4.86
CA ASP A 69 30.77 -6.48 4.43
C ASP A 69 29.78 -6.90 3.33
N TYR A 70 29.28 -5.98 2.50
CA TYR A 70 28.67 -6.36 1.21
C TYR A 70 28.99 -5.34 0.10
N GLN A 71 30.28 -5.16 -0.20
CA GLN A 71 30.66 -4.67 -1.53
C GLN A 71 30.48 -5.80 -2.54
N VAL A 72 29.29 -5.89 -3.15
CA VAL A 72 29.15 -6.61 -4.41
C VAL A 72 29.98 -5.82 -5.43
N SER A 73 31.10 -6.38 -5.84
CA SER A 73 31.91 -5.82 -6.93
C SER A 73 31.05 -5.78 -8.19
N GLU A 74 30.49 -4.60 -8.50
CA GLU A 74 29.87 -4.35 -9.78
C GLU A 74 30.95 -4.42 -10.86
N GLY A 75 30.86 -5.48 -11.67
CA GLY A 75 31.57 -5.56 -12.93
C GLY A 75 31.12 -4.42 -13.83
N SER A 76 31.99 -3.42 -13.95
CA SER A 76 32.11 -2.44 -15.04
C SER A 76 31.10 -2.60 -16.19
N GLY A 77 30.09 -1.74 -16.24
CA GLY A 77 29.22 -1.62 -17.39
C GLY A 77 28.07 -0.62 -17.23
N ASP A 78 28.33 0.60 -17.68
CA ASP A 78 27.37 1.58 -18.22
C ASP A 78 26.70 2.61 -17.29
N GLU A 79 26.41 3.75 -17.90
CA GLU A 79 26.29 5.10 -17.33
C GLU A 79 24.98 5.41 -16.55
N SER A 80 25.10 6.06 -15.39
CA SER A 80 24.20 7.13 -14.89
C SER A 80 22.82 6.81 -14.27
N GLU A 81 22.69 5.85 -13.36
CA GLU A 81 21.51 5.82 -12.46
C GLU A 81 21.82 6.54 -11.13
N GLN A 82 21.32 7.78 -10.98
CA GLN A 82 21.26 8.43 -9.68
C GLN A 82 20.36 7.58 -8.75
N PRO A 83 20.76 7.31 -7.49
CA PRO A 83 19.93 6.55 -6.57
C PRO A 83 18.57 7.23 -6.41
N SER A 84 17.49 6.50 -6.70
CA SER A 84 16.14 7.03 -6.58
C SER A 84 15.84 7.37 -5.12
N MET A 85 15.38 8.61 -4.89
CA MET A 85 15.01 9.03 -3.55
C MET A 85 13.69 8.37 -3.14
N PRO A 86 13.54 7.92 -1.88
CA PRO A 86 12.27 7.41 -1.40
C PRO A 86 11.21 8.52 -1.42
N PRO A 87 9.96 8.21 -1.82
CA PRO A 87 8.89 9.20 -1.88
C PRO A 87 8.42 9.60 -0.48
N SER A 88 7.58 10.62 -0.38
CA SER A 88 6.89 10.98 0.87
C SER A 88 5.45 11.39 0.58
N PHE A 89 4.55 11.13 1.54
CA PHE A 89 3.12 11.43 1.42
C PHE A 89 2.59 12.06 2.72
N PRO A 90 3.04 13.28 3.08
CA PRO A 90 2.77 13.87 4.40
C PRO A 90 1.28 14.00 4.73
N GLU A 91 0.48 14.44 3.77
CA GLU A 91 -0.96 14.64 3.96
C GLU A 91 -1.68 13.31 4.20
N LEU A 92 -1.40 12.31 3.37
CA LEU A 92 -1.95 10.96 3.53
C LEU A 92 -1.49 10.32 4.85
N GLU A 93 -0.22 10.48 5.23
CA GLU A 93 0.31 9.98 6.49
C GLU A 93 -0.43 10.58 7.69
N LEU A 94 -0.68 11.89 7.70
CA LEU A 94 -1.42 12.56 8.78
C LEU A 94 -2.85 12.03 8.90
N GLU A 95 -3.56 11.92 7.78
CA GLU A 95 -4.93 11.39 7.76
C GLU A 95 -5.00 9.95 8.26
N VAL A 96 -4.09 9.10 7.79
CA VAL A 96 -4.01 7.70 8.19
C VAL A 96 -3.68 7.59 9.69
N LYS A 97 -2.76 8.41 10.18
CA LYS A 97 -2.37 8.46 11.60
C LYS A 97 -3.55 8.86 12.50
N GLU A 98 -4.34 9.85 12.10
CA GLU A 98 -5.56 10.21 12.81
C GLU A 98 -6.58 9.05 12.79
N SER A 99 -6.75 8.41 11.64
CA SER A 99 -7.63 7.25 11.50
C SER A 99 -7.22 6.09 12.40
N ILE A 100 -5.95 5.71 12.43
CA ILE A 100 -5.40 4.66 13.31
C ILE A 100 -5.75 4.98 14.77
N LYS A 101 -5.48 6.22 15.21
CA LYS A 101 -5.81 6.67 16.57
C LYS A 101 -7.31 6.55 16.85
N SER A 102 -8.15 7.01 15.93
CA SER A 102 -9.62 6.96 16.08
C SER A 102 -10.21 5.55 16.10
N LEU A 103 -9.50 4.58 15.48
CA LEU A 103 -9.90 3.18 15.38
C LEU A 103 -9.32 2.30 16.50
N GLY A 104 -8.60 2.89 17.45
CA GLY A 104 -8.09 2.18 18.63
C GLY A 104 -6.61 1.78 18.55
N GLY A 105 -5.84 2.40 17.66
CA GLY A 105 -4.39 2.23 17.58
C GLY A 105 -3.91 1.00 16.81
N SER A 106 -4.81 0.18 16.29
CA SER A 106 -4.47 -0.98 15.46
C SER A 106 -5.53 -1.20 14.39
N VAL A 107 -5.10 -1.30 13.14
CA VAL A 107 -5.95 -1.39 11.96
C VAL A 107 -5.43 -2.48 11.02
N PHE A 108 -6.18 -2.76 9.96
CA PHE A 108 -5.63 -3.42 8.78
C PHE A 108 -6.06 -2.63 7.54
N PRO A 109 -5.18 -2.45 6.52
CA PRO A 109 -5.54 -1.75 5.31
C PRO A 109 -6.29 -2.65 4.33
N LYS A 110 -7.10 -2.04 3.46
CA LYS A 110 -7.61 -2.64 2.23
C LYS A 110 -7.99 -1.56 1.22
N LEU A 111 -8.00 -1.90 -0.06
CA LEU A 111 -8.54 -1.03 -1.12
C LEU A 111 -10.05 -1.27 -1.27
N ASN A 112 -10.63 -0.86 -2.39
CA ASN A 112 -12.07 -0.88 -2.59
C ASN A 112 -12.62 -2.32 -2.45
N TRP A 113 -11.91 -3.33 -2.95
CA TRP A 113 -12.38 -4.72 -2.98
C TRP A 113 -11.55 -5.62 -2.08
N SER A 114 -10.24 -5.60 -2.22
CA SER A 114 -9.33 -6.62 -1.69
C SER A 114 -8.54 -6.12 -0.48
N ALA A 115 -8.25 -7.04 0.45
CA ALA A 115 -7.28 -6.84 1.54
C ALA A 115 -5.96 -7.55 1.18
N PRO A 116 -4.80 -7.03 1.64
CA PRO A 116 -3.48 -7.50 1.22
C PRO A 116 -3.03 -8.79 1.93
N LYS A 117 -3.88 -9.82 1.90
CA LYS A 117 -3.65 -11.11 2.59
C LYS A 117 -2.42 -11.85 2.08
N ASP A 118 -2.14 -11.70 0.79
CA ASP A 118 -1.00 -12.24 0.06
C ASP A 118 0.34 -11.58 0.44
N SER A 119 0.32 -10.41 1.09
CA SER A 119 1.52 -9.74 1.60
C SER A 119 1.69 -9.80 3.12
N ALA A 120 0.86 -10.58 3.83
CA ALA A 120 1.01 -10.72 5.29
C ALA A 120 2.40 -11.21 5.73
N TRP A 121 3.11 -11.94 4.85
CA TRP A 121 4.46 -12.46 5.09
C TRP A 121 5.53 -11.37 5.24
N ILE A 122 5.33 -10.17 4.67
CA ILE A 122 6.33 -9.09 4.78
C ILE A 122 6.20 -8.30 6.09
N SER A 123 5.06 -8.42 6.78
CA SER A 123 4.86 -7.81 8.09
C SER A 123 5.74 -8.46 9.14
N THR A 124 6.31 -7.65 10.04
CA THR A 124 7.09 -8.11 11.20
C THR A 124 6.32 -9.03 12.14
N THR A 125 4.98 -8.99 12.08
CA THR A 125 4.09 -9.82 12.90
C THR A 125 3.50 -11.01 12.14
N GLY A 126 3.79 -11.16 10.84
CA GLY A 126 3.14 -12.15 9.98
C GLY A 126 1.62 -11.96 9.86
N SER A 127 1.13 -10.73 10.06
CA SER A 127 -0.29 -10.40 10.08
C SER A 127 -0.58 -9.09 9.35
N LEU A 128 -1.87 -8.80 9.09
CA LEU A 128 -2.30 -7.54 8.49
C LEU A 128 -2.41 -6.38 9.48
N LYS A 129 -2.10 -6.61 10.76
CA LYS A 129 -2.19 -5.61 11.81
C LYS A 129 -1.14 -4.53 11.57
N CYS A 130 -1.59 -3.29 11.46
CA CYS A 130 -0.76 -2.10 11.34
C CYS A 130 -1.08 -1.10 12.46
N SER A 131 -0.08 -0.35 12.85
CA SER A 131 -0.07 0.69 13.88
C SER A 131 0.57 1.99 13.39
N SER A 132 1.24 1.98 12.24
CA SER A 132 1.80 3.16 11.57
C SER A 132 1.46 3.23 10.08
N PHE A 133 1.67 4.39 9.46
CA PHE A 133 1.56 4.56 8.01
C PHE A 133 2.59 3.72 7.26
N SER A 134 3.82 3.62 7.78
CA SER A 134 4.90 2.84 7.17
C SER A 134 4.55 1.36 7.05
N GLU A 135 3.93 0.76 8.08
CA GLU A 135 3.44 -0.64 8.04
C GLU A 135 2.33 -0.83 7.00
N ILE A 136 1.43 0.15 6.88
CA ILE A 136 0.37 0.15 5.87
C ILE A 136 0.96 0.24 4.45
N ALA A 137 1.88 1.16 4.22
CA ALA A 137 2.54 1.34 2.94
C ALA A 137 3.32 0.08 2.52
N LEU A 138 3.99 -0.57 3.47
CA LEU A 138 4.69 -1.84 3.26
C LEU A 138 3.74 -2.95 2.78
N LEU A 139 2.63 -3.18 3.51
CA LEU A 139 1.67 -4.22 3.14
C LEU A 139 1.00 -3.93 1.79
N ILE A 140 0.59 -2.68 1.56
CA ILE A 140 -0.13 -2.32 0.34
C ILE A 140 0.78 -2.44 -0.89
N ARG A 141 2.02 -1.92 -0.81
CA ARG A 141 2.98 -1.99 -1.92
C ARG A 141 3.38 -3.43 -2.27
N SER A 142 3.32 -4.34 -1.31
CA SER A 142 3.78 -5.72 -1.50
C SER A 142 2.66 -6.70 -1.91
N SER A 143 1.47 -6.22 -2.27
CA SER A 143 0.28 -7.05 -2.50
C SER A 143 -0.17 -7.05 -3.96
N ASP A 144 -0.06 -8.21 -4.62
CA ASP A 144 -0.58 -8.44 -5.97
C ASP A 144 -2.10 -8.29 -6.04
N SER A 145 -2.80 -8.67 -4.97
CA SER A 145 -4.25 -8.50 -4.85
C SER A 145 -4.67 -7.03 -4.93
N LEU A 146 -3.84 -6.12 -4.42
CA LEU A 146 -4.11 -4.68 -4.49
C LEU A 146 -3.67 -4.09 -5.83
N VAL A 147 -2.61 -4.59 -6.45
CA VAL A 147 -2.29 -4.25 -7.85
C VAL A 147 -3.43 -4.65 -8.79
N HIS A 148 -4.03 -5.82 -8.56
CA HIS A 148 -5.23 -6.25 -9.29
C HIS A 148 -6.40 -5.28 -9.08
N ASP A 149 -6.69 -4.86 -7.84
CA ASP A 149 -7.72 -3.84 -7.58
C ASP A 149 -7.47 -2.54 -8.37
N LEU A 150 -6.20 -2.12 -8.52
CA LEU A 150 -5.85 -0.87 -9.21
C LEU A 150 -5.84 -0.99 -10.75
N ARG A 151 -5.37 -2.11 -11.31
CA ARG A 151 -5.20 -2.27 -12.77
C ARG A 151 -6.26 -3.12 -13.46
N HIS A 152 -6.84 -4.06 -12.73
CA HIS A 152 -7.55 -5.20 -13.31
C HIS A 152 -8.95 -5.42 -12.71
N ALA A 153 -9.44 -4.52 -11.85
CA ALA A 153 -10.72 -4.68 -11.14
C ALA A 153 -11.90 -5.00 -12.07
N TYR A 154 -11.91 -4.41 -13.27
CA TYR A 154 -12.98 -4.61 -14.24
C TYR A 154 -12.65 -5.69 -15.26
N ASP A 155 -11.55 -6.44 -15.15
CA ASP A 155 -11.04 -7.22 -16.28
C ASP A 155 -11.99 -8.31 -16.79
N SER A 156 -12.82 -8.83 -15.91
CA SER A 156 -13.83 -9.86 -16.20
C SER A 156 -15.23 -9.29 -16.52
N CYS A 157 -15.37 -7.97 -16.65
CA CYS A 157 -16.64 -7.34 -16.98
C CYS A 157 -16.98 -7.53 -18.47
N SER A 158 -18.17 -8.07 -18.75
CA SER A 158 -18.63 -8.40 -20.11
C SER A 158 -19.08 -7.18 -20.92
N ASP A 159 -19.40 -6.08 -20.22
CA ASP A 159 -19.95 -4.83 -20.74
C ASP A 159 -18.89 -3.75 -21.02
N LYS A 160 -17.59 -4.04 -20.80
CA LYS A 160 -16.48 -3.09 -21.00
C LYS A 160 -16.38 -2.47 -22.39
N ASN A 161 -16.89 -3.16 -23.41
CA ASN A 161 -16.83 -2.71 -24.80
C ASN A 161 -18.09 -1.95 -25.26
N LEU A 162 -19.12 -1.85 -24.43
CA LEU A 162 -20.38 -1.17 -24.79
C LEU A 162 -20.34 0.34 -24.52
N ASN A 163 -19.46 0.80 -23.62
CA ASN A 163 -19.35 2.22 -23.24
C ASN A 163 -18.29 3.01 -24.05
N LYS A 164 -17.70 2.39 -25.09
CA LYS A 164 -16.71 3.04 -25.99
C LYS A 164 -17.27 3.38 -27.38
N ALA A 165 -18.59 3.29 -27.59
CA ALA A 165 -19.27 3.58 -28.85
C ALA A 165 -20.09 4.87 -28.78
#